data_AF-A0A4Q3WWQ6-F1
#
_entry.id   AF-A0A4Q3WWQ6-F1
#
_cell.length_a   1.000
_cell.length_b   1.000
_cell.length_c   1.000
_cell.angle_alpha   90.00
_cell.angle_beta   90.00
_cell.angle_gamma   90.00
#
_symmetry.space_group_name_H-M   'P 1'
#
loop_
_entity.id
_entity.type
_entity.pdbx_description
1 polymer ?
#
loop_
_entity_poly.entity_id
_entity_poly.type
_entity_poly.pdbx_seq_one_letter_code
_entity_poly.pdbx_strand_id
1 'polypeptide(L)'
;MQSQSLIPRSLFFGNPSRSAARISPDGTSLSFLAPVEGVMNVWVGPREDWQSAKPVTFDKGRGVTNYGWSPSGSHLIYLQDQGGDENWRLYSLELATGKVTALSPFVGARVGFFKLSHKHPNECIFG
;
A
#
# COMPACT_ATOMS: atom_id res chain seq x y z
N MET A 1 -7.41 -14.25 44.80
CA MET A 1 -7.16 -14.57 43.37
C MET A 1 -6.81 -13.26 42.68
N GLN A 2 -5.63 -13.13 42.09
CA GLN A 2 -5.30 -11.94 41.29
C GLN A 2 -6.06 -12.03 39.96
N SER A 3 -6.98 -11.09 39.74
CA SER A 3 -7.62 -10.87 38.45
C SER A 3 -6.55 -10.38 37.47
N GLN A 4 -6.15 -11.22 36.51
CA GLN A 4 -5.32 -10.75 35.40
C GLN A 4 -6.11 -9.78 34.52
N SER A 5 -5.50 -8.65 34.17
CA SER A 5 -6.07 -7.69 33.23
C SER A 5 -6.26 -8.35 31.87
N LEU A 6 -7.47 -8.26 31.30
CA LEU A 6 -7.77 -8.78 29.97
C LEU A 6 -7.18 -7.85 28.91
N ILE A 7 -6.53 -8.42 27.89
CA ILE A 7 -6.04 -7.67 26.73
C ILE A 7 -7.26 -7.23 25.90
N PRO A 8 -7.40 -5.92 25.59
CA PRO A 8 -8.50 -5.44 24.74
C PRO A 8 -8.54 -6.16 23.38
N ARG A 9 -9.71 -6.64 22.98
CA ARG A 9 -9.92 -7.31 21.67
C ARG A 9 -9.50 -6.43 20.49
N SER A 10 -9.61 -5.11 20.63
CA SER A 10 -9.17 -4.14 19.63
C SER A 10 -7.68 -4.26 19.27
N LEU A 11 -6.84 -4.77 20.18
CA LEU A 11 -5.43 -5.02 19.89
C LEU A 11 -5.20 -6.22 18.98
N PHE A 12 -6.16 -7.14 18.88
CA PHE A 12 -6.07 -8.34 18.03
C PHE A 12 -6.83 -8.20 16.70
N PHE A 13 -7.93 -7.44 16.69
CA PHE A 13 -8.82 -7.33 15.53
C PHE A 13 -8.79 -5.96 14.85
N GLY A 14 -7.98 -5.02 15.36
CA GLY A 14 -7.78 -3.73 14.75
C GLY A 14 -6.73 -3.75 13.63
N ASN A 15 -6.65 -2.65 12.90
CA ASN A 15 -5.55 -2.45 11.94
C ASN A 15 -4.20 -2.40 12.68
N PRO A 16 -3.14 -2.99 12.10
CA PRO A 16 -1.81 -2.82 12.64
C PRO A 16 -1.40 -1.34 12.59
N SER A 17 -0.60 -0.89 13.54
CA SER A 17 -0.06 0.48 13.52
C SER A 17 0.78 0.73 12.27
N ARG A 18 1.58 -0.27 11.85
CA ARG A 18 2.35 -0.30 10.60
C ARG A 18 2.51 -1.74 10.11
N SER A 19 2.55 -1.95 8.80
CA SER A 19 2.80 -3.27 8.20
C SER A 19 3.41 -3.16 6.80
N ALA A 20 3.81 -4.30 6.22
CA ALA A 20 4.26 -4.43 4.83
C ALA A 20 5.37 -3.46 4.41
N ALA A 21 6.33 -3.18 5.30
CA ALA A 21 7.38 -2.21 5.03
C ALA A 21 8.27 -2.60 3.83
N ARG A 22 8.68 -1.61 3.02
CA ARG A 22 9.56 -1.80 1.86
C ARG A 22 10.52 -0.62 1.69
N ILE A 23 11.76 -0.93 1.31
CA ILE A 23 12.78 0.05 0.93
C ILE A 23 12.64 0.35 -0.58
N SER A 24 12.82 1.60 -0.99
CA SER A 24 12.86 1.99 -2.41
C SER A 24 14.06 1.36 -3.14
N PRO A 25 14.02 1.21 -4.47
CA PRO A 25 15.11 0.59 -5.24
C PRO A 25 16.48 1.27 -5.07
N ASP A 26 16.50 2.59 -4.92
CA ASP A 26 17.70 3.40 -4.67
C ASP A 26 18.16 3.38 -3.20
N GLY A 27 17.38 2.75 -2.31
CA GLY A 27 17.70 2.63 -0.89
C GLY A 27 17.40 3.86 -0.04
N THR A 28 16.89 4.96 -0.61
CA THR A 28 16.79 6.25 0.09
C THR A 28 15.50 6.44 0.89
N SER A 29 14.43 5.71 0.52
CA SER A 29 13.10 5.87 1.09
C SER A 29 12.60 4.58 1.76
N LEU A 30 11.83 4.74 2.84
CA LEU A 30 11.03 3.68 3.44
C LEU A 30 9.56 3.95 3.16
N SER A 31 8.86 2.87 2.80
CA SER A 31 7.40 2.86 2.70
C SER A 31 6.82 1.81 3.63
N PHE A 32 5.58 1.99 4.04
CA PHE A 32 4.81 1.01 4.82
C PHE A 32 3.31 1.28 4.69
N LEU A 33 2.48 0.33 5.08
CA LEU A 33 1.05 0.53 5.26
C LEU A 33 0.77 0.99 6.69
N ALA A 34 -0.01 2.07 6.85
CA ALA A 34 -0.51 2.53 8.15
C ALA A 34 -1.88 3.22 8.01
N PRO A 35 -2.69 3.27 9.09
CA PRO A 35 -4.03 3.85 9.03
C PRO A 35 -4.01 5.37 8.80
N VAL A 36 -4.85 5.84 7.87
CA VAL A 36 -5.33 7.22 7.78
C VAL A 36 -6.82 7.17 8.14
N GLU A 37 -7.21 7.85 9.22
CA GLU A 37 -8.60 7.82 9.73
C GLU A 37 -9.14 6.39 9.94
N GLY A 38 -8.26 5.45 10.32
CA GLY A 38 -8.61 4.05 10.55
C GLY A 38 -8.57 3.16 9.31
N VAL A 39 -8.31 3.67 8.11
CA VAL A 39 -8.21 2.90 6.85
C VAL A 39 -6.75 2.79 6.39
N MET A 40 -6.29 1.58 6.06
CA MET A 40 -4.89 1.34 5.68
C MET A 40 -4.53 2.05 4.37
N ASN A 41 -3.45 2.82 4.39
CA ASN A 41 -2.92 3.55 3.24
C ASN A 41 -1.39 3.38 3.19
N VAL A 42 -0.80 3.62 2.02
CA VAL A 42 0.66 3.67 1.86
C VAL A 42 1.21 4.99 2.36
N TRP A 43 2.24 4.90 3.18
CA TRP A 43 3.05 6.01 3.69
C TRP A 43 4.47 5.90 3.13
N VAL A 44 5.09 7.05 2.85
CA VAL A 44 6.46 7.13 2.32
C VAL A 44 7.22 8.26 3.01
N GLY A 45 8.48 8.01 3.36
CA GLY A 45 9.40 9.02 3.89
C GLY A 45 10.86 8.60 3.72
N PRO A 46 11.82 9.45 4.15
CA PRO A 46 13.23 9.11 4.16
C PRO A 46 13.46 7.84 4.98
N ARG A 47 14.30 6.92 4.48
CA ARG A 47 14.57 5.65 5.19
C ARG A 47 15.14 5.88 6.59
N GLU A 48 16.08 6.81 6.69
CA GLU A 48 16.78 7.12 7.94
C GLU A 48 15.94 7.98 8.91
N ASP A 49 14.83 8.54 8.44
CA ASP A 49 13.84 9.28 9.24
C ASP A 49 12.41 8.84 8.87
N TRP A 50 12.14 7.55 9.06
CA TRP A 50 10.85 6.98 8.69
C TRP A 50 9.66 7.56 9.47
N GLN A 51 9.93 8.23 10.60
CA GLN A 51 8.89 8.89 11.41
C GLN A 51 8.31 10.13 10.72
N SER A 52 9.05 10.77 9.82
CA SER A 52 8.56 11.89 9.01
C SER A 52 7.80 11.46 7.75
N ALA A 53 7.59 10.15 7.55
CA ALA A 53 6.79 9.64 6.45
C ALA A 53 5.37 10.24 6.42
N LYS A 54 4.84 10.43 5.22
CA LYS A 54 3.50 10.99 4.97
C LYS A 54 2.65 10.00 4.17
N PRO A 55 1.32 10.02 4.32
CA PRO A 55 0.46 9.23 3.47
C PRO A 55 0.55 9.73 2.03
N VAL A 56 0.69 8.82 1.08
CA VAL A 56 0.71 9.10 -0.37
C VAL A 56 -0.51 8.51 -1.08
N THR A 57 -1.34 7.78 -0.35
CA THR A 57 -2.67 7.29 -0.78
C THR A 57 -3.69 7.66 0.29
N PHE A 58 -4.95 7.77 -0.10
CA PHE A 58 -6.03 8.30 0.75
C PHE A 58 -7.35 7.54 0.54
N ASP A 59 -7.27 6.21 0.42
CA ASP A 59 -8.47 5.38 0.40
C ASP A 59 -9.24 5.50 1.71
N LYS A 60 -10.56 5.57 1.61
CA LYS A 60 -11.51 5.63 2.73
C LYS A 60 -12.39 4.38 2.83
N GLY A 61 -12.20 3.42 1.92
CA GLY A 61 -12.95 2.18 1.87
C GLY A 61 -12.20 1.05 2.58
N ARG A 62 -11.77 0.04 1.81
CA ARG A 62 -11.14 -1.18 2.34
C ARG A 62 -9.65 -1.01 2.67
N GLY A 63 -9.03 0.07 2.20
CA GLY A 63 -7.62 0.36 2.33
C GLY A 63 -6.75 -0.38 1.33
N VAL A 64 -5.52 0.09 1.20
CA VAL A 64 -4.46 -0.58 0.45
C VAL A 64 -3.92 -1.73 1.29
N THR A 65 -3.92 -2.94 0.72
CA THR A 65 -3.45 -4.16 1.40
C THR A 65 -2.18 -4.72 0.77
N ASN A 66 -1.93 -4.41 -0.50
CA ASN A 66 -0.75 -4.85 -1.22
C ASN A 66 -0.23 -3.74 -2.13
N TYR A 67 1.06 -3.50 -2.07
CA TYR A 67 1.76 -2.51 -2.88
C TYR A 67 3.21 -2.91 -3.12
N GLY A 68 3.88 -2.24 -4.06
CA GLY A 68 5.30 -2.43 -4.36
C GLY A 68 5.88 -1.23 -5.11
N TRP A 69 7.21 -1.09 -5.05
CA TRP A 69 7.93 -0.07 -5.80
C TRP A 69 8.14 -0.50 -7.25
N SER A 70 7.87 0.42 -8.18
CA SER A 70 8.41 0.29 -9.54
C SER A 70 9.95 0.20 -9.50
N PRO A 71 10.60 -0.51 -10.43
CA PRO A 71 12.06 -0.62 -10.45
C PRO A 71 12.80 0.72 -10.55
N SER A 72 12.17 1.74 -11.14
CA SER A 72 12.73 3.10 -11.21
C SER A 72 12.67 3.87 -9.88
N GLY A 73 11.88 3.39 -8.90
CA GLY A 73 11.64 4.07 -7.64
C GLY A 73 10.72 5.29 -7.73
N SER A 74 10.29 5.69 -8.92
CA SER A 74 9.45 6.89 -9.13
C SER A 74 7.95 6.65 -8.87
N HIS A 75 7.53 5.39 -8.97
CA HIS A 75 6.13 5.00 -8.80
C HIS A 75 5.94 3.92 -7.74
N LEU A 76 4.76 3.94 -7.11
CA LEU A 76 4.21 2.84 -6.36
C LEU A 76 3.09 2.16 -7.15
N ILE A 77 3.12 0.83 -7.17
CA ILE A 77 2.07 0.00 -7.76
C ILE A 77 1.29 -0.64 -6.62
N TYR A 78 -0.03 -0.56 -6.63
CA TYR A 78 -0.86 -1.05 -5.53
C TYR A 78 -2.22 -1.57 -5.98
N LEU A 79 -2.79 -2.45 -5.15
CA LEU A 79 -4.15 -2.97 -5.33
C LEU A 79 -5.12 -2.21 -4.43
N GLN A 80 -6.26 -1.82 -4.99
CA GLN A 80 -7.34 -1.17 -4.25
C GLN A 80 -8.71 -1.63 -4.78
N ASP A 81 -9.62 -1.89 -3.86
CA ASP A 81 -11.04 -2.15 -4.11
C ASP A 81 -11.81 -0.82 -4.25
N GLN A 82 -12.80 -0.75 -5.14
CA GLN A 82 -13.73 0.37 -5.22
C GLN A 82 -15.14 -0.05 -4.82
N GLY A 83 -15.64 0.51 -3.71
CA GLY A 83 -17.03 0.30 -3.29
C GLY A 83 -17.31 -1.07 -2.66
N GLY A 84 -16.28 -1.86 -2.35
CA GLY A 84 -16.45 -3.14 -1.66
C GLY A 84 -16.96 -4.26 -2.56
N ASP A 85 -16.76 -4.14 -3.88
CA ASP A 85 -17.18 -5.14 -4.86
C ASP A 85 -16.18 -6.30 -4.99
N GLU A 86 -15.08 -6.25 -4.22
CA GLU A 86 -13.95 -7.19 -4.24
C GLU A 86 -13.24 -7.30 -5.59
N ASN A 87 -13.54 -6.41 -6.55
CA ASN A 87 -12.86 -6.30 -7.82
C ASN A 87 -11.64 -5.40 -7.66
N TRP A 88 -10.62 -5.95 -6.99
CA TRP A 88 -9.34 -5.29 -6.81
C TRP A 88 -8.77 -4.83 -8.15
N ARG A 89 -8.48 -3.53 -8.25
CA ARG A 89 -7.86 -2.92 -9.42
C ARG A 89 -6.43 -2.55 -9.12
N LEU A 90 -5.60 -2.65 -10.16
CA LEU A 90 -4.20 -2.25 -10.12
C LEU A 90 -4.07 -0.76 -10.44
N TYR A 91 -3.37 -0.04 -9.58
CA TYR A 91 -3.09 1.38 -9.75
C TYR A 91 -1.59 1.64 -9.74
N SER A 92 -1.20 2.71 -10.43
CA SER A 92 0.12 3.31 -10.37
C SER A 92 0.02 4.71 -9.82
N LEU A 93 0.82 5.02 -8.79
CA LEU A 93 0.96 6.35 -8.20
C LEU A 93 2.36 6.89 -8.54
N GLU A 94 2.41 8.03 -9.21
CA GLU A 94 3.64 8.80 -9.41
C GLU A 94 3.94 9.63 -8.16
N LEU A 95 5.10 9.42 -7.52
CA LEU A 95 5.41 10.06 -6.25
C LEU A 95 5.67 11.56 -6.36
N ALA A 96 6.23 12.01 -7.49
CA ALA A 96 6.57 13.42 -7.68
C ALA A 96 5.33 14.32 -7.80
N THR A 97 4.25 13.81 -8.40
CA THR A 97 3.06 14.58 -8.73
C THR A 97 1.84 14.19 -7.90
N GLY A 98 1.85 13.00 -7.30
CA GLY A 98 0.67 12.39 -6.67
C GLY A 98 -0.35 11.86 -7.68
N LYS A 99 -0.02 11.82 -8.98
CA LYS A 99 -0.93 11.36 -10.02
C LYS A 99 -1.17 9.85 -9.90
N VAL A 100 -2.44 9.46 -9.82
CA VAL A 100 -2.87 8.06 -9.81
C VAL A 100 -3.43 7.68 -11.19
N THR A 101 -2.97 6.55 -11.72
CA THR A 101 -3.43 5.96 -12.98
C THR A 101 -3.93 4.55 -12.74
N ALA A 102 -5.13 4.23 -13.20
CA ALA A 102 -5.64 2.85 -13.20
C ALA A 102 -4.97 2.04 -14.33
N LEU A 103 -4.31 0.95 -13.97
CA LEU A 103 -3.62 0.05 -14.92
C LEU A 103 -4.51 -1.10 -15.39
N SER A 104 -5.60 -1.39 -14.65
CA SER A 104 -6.59 -2.41 -15.01
C SER A 104 -8.01 -1.81 -15.06
N PRO A 105 -8.32 -0.91 -16.01
CA PRO A 105 -9.61 -0.21 -16.08
C PRO A 105 -10.78 -1.07 -16.61
N PHE A 106 -10.68 -2.39 -16.53
CA PHE A 106 -11.66 -3.31 -17.09
C PHE A 106 -12.84 -3.49 -16.13
N VAL A 107 -14.06 -3.49 -16.67
CA VAL A 107 -15.29 -3.69 -15.89
C VAL A 107 -15.40 -5.16 -15.45
N GLY A 108 -15.64 -5.41 -14.16
CA GLY A 108 -15.80 -6.75 -13.60
C GLY A 108 -14.51 -7.58 -13.51
N ALA A 109 -13.35 -6.99 -13.80
CA ALA A 109 -12.08 -7.66 -13.65
C ALA A 109 -11.55 -7.51 -12.22
N ARG A 110 -10.92 -8.58 -11.73
CA ARG A 110 -10.21 -8.61 -10.44
C ARG A 110 -8.76 -8.97 -10.68
N VAL A 111 -7.86 -8.18 -10.09
CA VAL A 111 -6.43 -8.50 -10.04
C VAL A 111 -6.12 -9.16 -8.69
N GLY A 112 -5.68 -10.41 -8.72
CA GLY A 112 -5.23 -11.16 -7.55
C GLY A 112 -3.76 -10.93 -7.23
N PHE A 113 -2.92 -10.71 -8.23
CA PHE A 113 -1.50 -10.43 -8.04
C PHE A 113 -0.91 -9.53 -9.12
N PHE A 114 0.22 -8.92 -8.81
CA PHE A 114 1.11 -8.31 -9.79
C PHE A 114 2.56 -8.68 -9.49
N LYS A 115 3.42 -8.64 -10.50
CA LYS A 115 4.85 -8.88 -10.42
C LYS A 115 5.59 -7.78 -11.18
N LEU A 116 6.70 -7.35 -10.58
CA LEU A 116 7.59 -6.34 -11.13
C LEU A 116 8.96 -6.98 -11.36
N SER A 117 9.66 -6.54 -12.42
CA SER A 117 10.97 -7.08 -12.79
C SER A 117 11.96 -5.94 -13.03
N HIS A 118 13.14 -6.02 -12.42
CA HIS A 118 14.23 -5.08 -12.70
C HIS A 118 14.74 -5.17 -14.15
N LYS A 119 14.51 -6.31 -14.83
CA LYS A 119 14.87 -6.49 -16.25
C LYS A 119 13.88 -5.82 -17.21
N HIS A 120 12.64 -5.59 -16.75
CA HIS A 120 11.57 -4.95 -17.52
C HIS A 120 11.00 -3.79 -16.70
N PRO A 121 11.78 -2.70 -16.52
CA PRO A 121 11.47 -1.66 -15.54
C PRO A 121 10.19 -0.87 -15.80
N ASN A 122 9.68 -0.93 -17.04
CA ASN A 122 8.47 -0.23 -17.49
C ASN A 122 7.27 -1.17 -17.64
N GLU A 123 7.40 -2.43 -17.25
CA GLU A 123 6.38 -3.45 -17.44
C GLU A 123 6.01 -4.10 -16.11
N CYS A 124 4.77 -4.55 -16.01
CA CYS A 124 4.31 -5.42 -14.94
C CYS A 124 3.45 -6.54 -15.51
N ILE A 125 3.49 -7.70 -14.86
CA ILE A 125 2.56 -8.80 -15.14
C ILE A 125 1.56 -8.81 -14.00
N PHE A 126 0.27 -8.92 -14.33
CA PHE A 126 -0.80 -9.06 -13.36
C PHE A 126 -1.84 -10.06 -13.84
N GLY A 127 -2.61 -10.61 -12.91
CA GLY A 127 -3.66 -11.58 -13.14
C GLY A 127 -4.55 -11.75 -11.93
#